data_AF-A0A0C1JJP4-F1
#
_entry.id   AF-A0A0C1JJP4-F1
#
_cell.length_a   1.000
_cell.length_b   1.000
_cell.length_c   1.000
_cell.angle_alpha   90.00
_cell.angle_beta   90.00
_cell.angle_gamma   90.00
#
_symmetry.space_group_name_H-M   'P 1'
#
loop_
_entity.id
_entity.type
_entity.pdbx_description
1 polymer ?
#
loop_
_entity_poly.entity_id
_entity_poly.type
_entity_poly.pdbx_seq_one_letter_code
_entity_poly.pdbx_strand_id
1 'polypeptide(L)'
;MPKKHVVEKNIDERQIESSEMATTQGSVLEKQKDAEFKQQFVSQQLQQITTVALGLKKTDNAATFYKSIVDAKNAGLEEDRQNGTFVTKDSKWFGAAIHTYSEEDYAQMRMFLISPDNEFGVAIKESGDNVSVFKHPATDKSIKAVDILLPKAIENGGTHLDCFNPILPILYAKHRMEPIAKVKFNEEFAPENWNFARDGTPDIIFMVYNKEANPPQDPTLLKELVQKQISELPYSSYEKAIEKQIFLLKSKK
;
A
#
# COMPACT_ATOMS: atom_id res chain seq x y z
N MET A 1 74.79 -6.38 52.48
CA MET A 1 73.98 -7.21 51.57
C MET A 1 72.71 -7.64 52.31
N PRO A 2 71.53 -7.29 51.77
CA PRO A 2 70.66 -8.31 51.19
C PRO A 2 69.99 -7.88 49.87
N LYS A 3 69.53 -8.88 49.11
CA LYS A 3 69.08 -8.83 47.72
C LYS A 3 67.66 -8.24 47.60
N LYS A 4 67.47 -7.24 46.72
CA LYS A 4 66.14 -6.92 46.17
C LYS A 4 65.81 -7.96 45.09
N HIS A 5 64.78 -8.77 45.31
CA HIS A 5 64.15 -9.57 44.26
C HIS A 5 63.27 -8.64 43.43
N VAL A 6 63.61 -8.48 42.15
CA VAL A 6 62.69 -8.00 41.12
C VAL A 6 61.90 -9.23 40.68
N VAL A 7 60.61 -9.25 40.97
CA VAL A 7 59.68 -10.20 40.35
C VAL A 7 59.15 -9.51 39.10
N GLU A 8 59.72 -9.84 37.94
CA GLU A 8 59.14 -9.49 36.65
C GLU A 8 57.76 -10.18 36.54
N LYS A 9 56.70 -9.39 36.69
CA LYS A 9 55.37 -9.76 36.24
C LYS A 9 55.35 -9.60 34.72
N ASN A 10 55.73 -10.65 34.00
CA ASN A 10 55.26 -10.86 32.63
C ASN A 10 53.74 -11.08 32.67
N ILE A 11 52.98 -9.99 32.74
CA ILE A 11 51.56 -10.03 32.40
C ILE A 11 51.51 -10.03 30.88
N ASP A 12 51.18 -11.21 30.39
CA ASP A 12 51.08 -11.65 29.01
C ASP A 12 50.37 -10.62 28.11
N GLU A 13 51.12 -9.81 27.36
CA GLU A 13 50.58 -8.92 26.31
C GLU A 13 49.73 -9.70 25.30
N ARG A 14 49.96 -11.01 25.14
CA ARG A 14 49.13 -11.89 24.31
C ARG A 14 47.73 -12.10 24.89
N GLN A 15 47.53 -11.99 26.21
CA GLN A 15 46.19 -12.08 26.80
C GLN A 15 45.36 -10.82 26.59
N ILE A 16 45.99 -9.64 26.52
CA ILE A 16 45.28 -8.38 26.26
C ILE A 16 44.91 -8.31 24.77
N GLU A 17 45.84 -8.59 23.85
CA GLU A 17 45.55 -8.63 22.41
C GLU A 17 44.49 -9.69 22.06
N SER A 18 44.53 -10.87 22.68
CA SER A 18 43.51 -11.89 22.44
C SER A 18 42.13 -11.49 22.97
N SER A 19 42.04 -10.72 24.06
CA SER A 19 40.77 -10.21 24.59
C SER A 19 40.16 -9.09 23.73
N GLU A 20 40.98 -8.19 23.19
CA GLU A 20 40.53 -7.12 22.29
C GLU A 20 40.16 -7.67 20.91
N MET A 21 40.91 -8.64 20.39
CA MET A 21 40.55 -9.34 19.15
C MET A 21 39.27 -10.14 19.31
N ALA A 22 39.05 -10.81 20.45
CA ALA A 22 37.80 -11.52 20.73
C ALA A 22 36.59 -10.57 20.83
N THR A 23 36.76 -9.41 21.47
CA THR A 23 35.71 -8.39 21.59
C THR A 23 35.39 -7.76 20.22
N THR A 24 36.41 -7.48 19.42
CA THR A 24 36.26 -6.94 18.07
C THR A 24 35.57 -7.93 17.14
N GLN A 25 35.99 -9.20 17.16
CA GLN A 25 35.37 -10.28 16.39
C GLN A 25 33.91 -10.51 16.80
N GLY A 26 33.60 -10.43 18.10
CA GLY A 26 32.22 -10.49 18.61
C GLY A 26 31.32 -9.42 18.01
N SER A 27 31.76 -8.15 18.00
CA SER A 27 30.97 -7.04 17.43
C SER A 27 30.83 -7.13 15.90
N VAL A 28 31.84 -7.68 15.20
CA VAL A 28 31.80 -7.89 13.76
C VAL A 28 30.82 -9.02 13.41
N LEU A 29 30.83 -10.12 14.18
CA LEU A 29 29.87 -11.22 14.01
C LEU A 29 28.43 -10.76 14.26
N GLU A 30 28.19 -9.88 15.23
CA GLU A 30 26.85 -9.38 15.55
C GLU A 30 26.31 -8.47 14.43
N LYS A 31 27.15 -7.56 13.90
CA LYS A 31 26.79 -6.75 12.72
C LYS A 31 26.56 -7.57 11.46
N GLN A 32 27.31 -8.66 11.27
CA GLN A 32 27.12 -9.58 10.15
C GLN A 32 25.80 -10.33 10.27
N LYS A 33 25.45 -10.82 11.46
CA LYS A 33 24.15 -11.47 11.71
C LYS A 33 22.97 -10.52 11.48
N ASP A 34 23.08 -9.26 11.89
CA ASP A 34 22.05 -8.25 11.63
C ASP A 34 21.90 -7.93 10.13
N ALA A 35 23.01 -7.86 9.40
CA ALA A 35 22.99 -7.64 7.95
C ALA A 35 22.41 -8.84 7.22
N GLU A 36 22.79 -10.06 7.60
CA GLU A 36 22.25 -11.32 7.06
C GLU A 36 20.76 -11.46 7.36
N PHE A 37 20.32 -11.14 8.59
CA PHE A 37 18.91 -11.14 8.95
C PHE A 37 18.11 -10.14 8.11
N LYS A 38 18.62 -8.91 7.92
CA LYS A 38 17.99 -7.92 7.05
C LYS A 38 17.95 -8.40 5.59
N GLN A 39 19.03 -8.99 5.10
CA GLN A 39 19.09 -9.50 3.74
C GLN A 39 18.14 -10.68 3.53
N GLN A 40 18.04 -11.58 4.51
CA GLN A 40 17.12 -12.71 4.50
C GLN A 40 15.67 -12.26 4.60
N PHE A 41 15.37 -11.26 5.44
CA PHE A 41 14.06 -10.64 5.53
C PHE A 41 13.66 -9.97 4.21
N VAL A 42 14.56 -9.18 3.61
CA VAL A 42 14.33 -8.57 2.29
C VAL A 42 14.16 -9.63 1.21
N SER A 43 14.95 -10.69 1.21
CA SER A 43 14.84 -11.81 0.26
C SER A 43 13.51 -12.55 0.41
N GLN A 44 13.05 -12.82 1.63
CA GLN A 44 11.73 -13.43 1.88
C GLN A 44 10.58 -12.52 1.45
N GLN A 45 10.66 -11.22 1.74
CA GLN A 45 9.69 -10.25 1.26
C GLN A 45 9.66 -10.20 -0.27
N LEU A 46 10.83 -10.21 -0.93
CA LEU A 46 10.93 -10.24 -2.39
C LEU A 46 10.38 -11.55 -2.98
N GLN A 47 10.66 -12.70 -2.37
CA GLN A 47 10.10 -13.98 -2.81
C GLN A 47 8.57 -14.02 -2.64
N GLN A 48 8.03 -13.53 -1.53
CA GLN A 48 6.59 -13.45 -1.31
C GLN A 48 5.93 -12.50 -2.31
N ILE A 49 6.52 -11.33 -2.56
CA ILE A 49 6.09 -10.37 -3.59
C ILE A 49 6.15 -11.02 -4.98
N THR A 50 7.23 -11.76 -5.29
CA THR A 50 7.44 -12.42 -6.59
C THR A 50 6.41 -13.52 -6.83
N THR A 51 6.13 -14.38 -5.84
CA THR A 51 5.11 -15.43 -5.95
C THR A 51 3.71 -14.85 -6.17
N VAL A 52 3.39 -13.73 -5.51
CA VAL A 52 2.09 -13.06 -5.69
C VAL A 52 2.02 -12.31 -7.03
N ALA A 53 3.10 -11.69 -7.48
CA ALA A 53 3.20 -11.05 -8.80
C ALA A 53 3.09 -12.07 -9.95
N LEU A 54 3.56 -13.31 -9.77
CA LEU A 54 3.37 -14.43 -10.70
C LEU A 54 1.92 -14.95 -10.74
N GLY A 55 1.09 -14.65 -9.73
CA GLY A 55 -0.31 -15.05 -9.64
C GLY A 55 -1.31 -14.04 -10.20
N LEU A 56 -0.95 -12.76 -10.33
CA LEU A 56 -1.89 -11.72 -10.78
C LEU A 56 -2.05 -11.78 -12.31
N LYS A 57 -3.18 -12.32 -12.76
CA LYS A 57 -3.46 -12.58 -14.18
C LYS A 57 -4.48 -11.59 -14.71
N LYS A 58 -4.27 -11.16 -15.95
CA LYS A 58 -5.33 -10.51 -16.72
C LYS A 58 -6.49 -11.48 -16.84
N THR A 59 -7.71 -11.01 -16.60
CA THR A 59 -8.93 -11.78 -16.86
C THR A 59 -9.74 -11.06 -17.94
N ASP A 60 -10.29 -11.83 -18.87
CA ASP A 60 -11.27 -11.33 -19.85
C ASP A 60 -12.70 -11.72 -19.43
N ASN A 61 -12.87 -12.36 -18.27
CA ASN A 61 -14.17 -12.75 -17.72
C ASN A 61 -14.67 -11.70 -16.71
N ALA A 62 -15.51 -10.80 -17.20
CA ALA A 62 -16.11 -9.73 -16.41
C ALA A 62 -17.04 -10.26 -15.31
N ALA A 63 -17.79 -11.33 -15.56
CA ALA A 63 -18.65 -11.97 -14.57
C ALA A 63 -17.85 -12.48 -13.36
N THR A 64 -16.69 -13.11 -13.61
CA THR A 64 -15.78 -13.55 -12.53
C THR A 64 -15.25 -12.36 -11.74
N PHE A 65 -14.83 -11.28 -12.41
CA PHE A 65 -14.33 -10.08 -11.72
C PHE A 65 -15.42 -9.42 -10.87
N TYR A 66 -16.61 -9.23 -11.43
CA TYR A 66 -17.79 -8.72 -10.75
C TYR A 66 -18.14 -9.58 -9.52
N LYS A 67 -18.17 -10.90 -9.67
CA LYS A 67 -18.43 -11.82 -8.58
C LYS A 67 -17.39 -11.68 -7.47
N SER A 68 -16.10 -11.63 -7.79
CA SER A 68 -15.02 -11.51 -6.80
C SER A 68 -15.11 -10.24 -5.95
N ILE A 69 -15.42 -9.09 -6.56
CA ILE A 69 -15.56 -7.84 -5.80
C ILE A 69 -16.83 -7.85 -4.94
N VAL A 70 -17.94 -8.39 -5.44
CA VAL A 70 -19.18 -8.53 -4.68
C VAL A 70 -19.00 -9.47 -3.49
N ASP A 71 -18.35 -10.63 -3.70
CA ASP A 71 -18.03 -11.59 -2.65
C ASP A 71 -17.14 -10.94 -1.57
N ALA A 72 -16.09 -10.23 -1.96
CA ALA A 72 -15.21 -9.52 -1.02
C ALA A 72 -15.97 -8.46 -0.19
N LYS A 73 -16.85 -7.69 -0.83
CA LYS A 73 -17.70 -6.70 -0.14
C LYS A 73 -18.65 -7.37 0.84
N ASN A 74 -19.32 -8.44 0.43
CA ASN A 74 -20.29 -9.14 1.27
C ASN A 74 -19.62 -9.88 2.44
N ALA A 75 -18.50 -10.56 2.20
CA ALA A 75 -17.76 -11.27 3.23
C ALA A 75 -17.27 -10.33 4.34
N GLY A 76 -16.70 -9.17 3.97
CA GLY A 76 -16.23 -8.21 4.97
C GLY A 76 -17.39 -7.52 5.70
N LEU A 77 -18.52 -7.31 5.02
CA LEU A 77 -19.72 -6.75 5.65
C LEU A 77 -20.27 -7.71 6.71
N GLU A 78 -20.32 -8.99 6.37
CA GLU A 78 -20.79 -10.03 7.28
C GLU A 78 -19.84 -10.23 8.47
N GLU A 79 -18.52 -10.24 8.24
CA GLU A 79 -17.52 -10.28 9.33
C GLU A 79 -17.73 -9.15 10.34
N ASP A 80 -17.91 -7.91 9.87
CA ASP A 80 -18.14 -6.77 10.75
C ASP A 80 -19.52 -6.78 11.44
N ARG A 81 -20.54 -7.37 10.81
CA ARG A 81 -21.85 -7.57 11.45
C ARG A 81 -21.77 -8.61 12.57
N GLN A 82 -21.10 -9.73 12.32
CA GLN A 82 -20.89 -10.79 13.32
C GLN A 82 -20.06 -10.28 14.51
N ASN A 83 -19.07 -9.43 14.24
CA ASN A 83 -18.25 -8.80 15.28
C ASN A 83 -18.94 -7.61 15.97
N GLY A 84 -20.11 -7.17 15.50
CA GLY A 84 -20.81 -5.99 16.00
C GLY A 84 -20.11 -4.65 15.70
N THR A 85 -19.08 -4.65 14.85
CA THR A 85 -18.25 -3.48 14.52
C THR A 85 -18.82 -2.65 13.38
N PHE A 86 -19.73 -3.19 12.56
CA PHE A 86 -20.28 -2.54 11.36
C PHE A 86 -20.81 -1.11 11.58
N VAL A 87 -21.37 -0.82 12.76
CA VAL A 87 -21.94 0.49 13.12
C VAL A 87 -20.96 1.40 13.87
N THR A 88 -19.72 0.97 14.05
CA THR A 88 -18.71 1.61 14.91
C THR A 88 -17.50 2.05 14.09
N LYS A 89 -16.71 2.97 14.65
CA LYS A 89 -15.43 3.41 14.05
C LYS A 89 -14.36 2.31 14.01
N ASP A 90 -14.57 1.19 14.70
CA ASP A 90 -13.63 0.08 14.73
C ASP A 90 -13.78 -0.87 13.54
N SER A 91 -14.85 -0.69 12.75
CA SER A 91 -15.11 -1.40 11.49
C SER A 91 -13.86 -1.45 10.61
N LYS A 92 -13.59 -2.64 10.06
CA LYS A 92 -12.52 -2.86 9.07
C LYS A 92 -13.08 -3.01 7.67
N TRP A 93 -14.40 -2.99 7.53
CA TRP A 93 -15.08 -3.03 6.26
C TRP A 93 -15.12 -1.66 5.58
N PHE A 94 -14.50 -1.57 4.41
CA PHE A 94 -14.52 -0.39 3.55
C PHE A 94 -15.29 -0.64 2.24
N GLY A 95 -16.14 -1.67 2.19
CA GLY A 95 -16.79 -2.08 0.94
C GLY A 95 -17.72 -1.03 0.34
N ALA A 96 -18.34 -0.18 1.16
CA ALA A 96 -19.16 0.95 0.69
C ALA A 96 -18.32 1.99 -0.10
N ALA A 97 -17.04 2.15 0.23
CA ALA A 97 -16.14 3.08 -0.43
C ALA A 97 -15.66 2.59 -1.82
N ILE A 98 -15.99 1.36 -2.20
CA ILE A 98 -15.56 0.76 -3.46
C ILE A 98 -16.77 0.68 -4.41
N HIS A 99 -16.71 1.47 -5.48
CA HIS A 99 -17.71 1.41 -6.55
C HIS A 99 -17.61 0.07 -7.31
N THR A 100 -18.76 -0.51 -7.64
CA THR A 100 -18.87 -1.74 -8.41
C THR A 100 -19.59 -1.42 -9.71
N TYR A 101 -18.91 -1.61 -10.84
CA TYR A 101 -19.48 -1.43 -12.18
C TYR A 101 -20.26 -2.68 -12.62
N SER A 102 -21.06 -2.56 -13.68
CA SER A 102 -21.73 -3.73 -14.27
C SER A 102 -20.74 -4.67 -14.96
N GLU A 103 -21.17 -5.89 -15.28
CA GLU A 103 -20.35 -6.83 -16.05
C GLU A 103 -20.03 -6.28 -17.46
N GLU A 104 -20.97 -5.59 -18.09
CA GLU A 104 -20.79 -4.97 -19.41
C GLU A 104 -19.72 -3.87 -19.36
N ASP A 105 -19.77 -3.02 -18.34
CA ASP A 105 -18.76 -1.98 -18.13
C ASP A 105 -17.39 -2.59 -17.88
N TYR A 106 -17.31 -3.60 -17.01
CA TYR A 106 -16.06 -4.31 -16.74
C TYR A 106 -15.49 -5.02 -17.97
N ALA A 107 -16.34 -5.53 -18.87
CA ALA A 107 -15.89 -6.14 -20.13
C ALA A 107 -15.14 -5.15 -21.04
N GLN A 108 -15.31 -3.84 -20.84
CA GLN A 108 -14.57 -2.79 -21.55
C GLN A 108 -13.28 -2.35 -20.82
N MET A 109 -13.01 -2.92 -19.64
CA MET A 109 -11.86 -2.57 -18.80
C MET A 109 -10.77 -3.64 -18.88
N ARG A 110 -9.52 -3.24 -18.60
CA ARG A 110 -8.45 -4.20 -18.33
C ARG A 110 -8.56 -4.64 -16.89
N MET A 111 -8.89 -5.90 -16.65
CA MET A 111 -9.11 -6.47 -15.32
C MET A 111 -7.99 -7.41 -14.91
N PHE A 112 -7.59 -7.34 -13.65
CA PHE A 112 -6.56 -8.21 -13.07
C PHE A 112 -7.07 -8.82 -11.76
N LEU A 113 -6.93 -10.14 -11.63
CA LEU A 113 -7.27 -10.92 -10.43
C LEU A 113 -6.10 -11.80 -10.02
N ILE A 114 -5.95 -12.03 -8.72
CA ILE A 114 -5.01 -13.02 -8.20
C ILE A 114 -5.54 -14.43 -8.46
N SER A 115 -4.81 -15.25 -9.19
CA SER A 115 -5.14 -16.67 -9.41
C SER A 115 -4.53 -17.53 -8.30
N PRO A 116 -5.16 -18.66 -7.90
CA PRO A 116 -6.45 -19.19 -8.39
C PRO A 116 -7.69 -18.66 -7.64
N ASP A 117 -7.51 -18.05 -6.47
CA ASP A 117 -8.63 -17.80 -5.54
C ASP A 117 -9.42 -16.51 -5.87
N ASN A 118 -8.91 -15.67 -6.77
CA ASN A 118 -9.52 -14.41 -7.23
C ASN A 118 -9.87 -13.44 -6.09
N GLU A 119 -9.09 -13.48 -5.01
CA GLU A 119 -9.41 -12.78 -3.78
C GLU A 119 -9.07 -11.28 -3.78
N PHE A 120 -8.21 -10.80 -4.67
CA PHE A 120 -7.97 -9.36 -4.82
C PHE A 120 -7.68 -9.00 -6.26
N GLY A 121 -8.00 -7.76 -6.63
CA GLY A 121 -7.97 -7.33 -8.02
C GLY A 121 -8.10 -5.83 -8.21
N VAL A 122 -7.91 -5.42 -9.46
CA VAL A 122 -8.03 -4.04 -9.95
C VAL A 122 -8.57 -4.04 -11.38
N ALA A 123 -9.37 -3.04 -11.73
CA ALA A 123 -9.78 -2.77 -13.10
C ALA A 123 -9.21 -1.42 -13.57
N ILE A 124 -8.91 -1.32 -14.85
CA ILE A 124 -8.35 -0.11 -15.48
C ILE A 124 -9.23 0.26 -16.66
N LYS A 125 -9.84 1.44 -16.62
CA LYS A 125 -10.62 1.97 -17.74
C LYS A 125 -9.71 2.29 -18.93
N GLU A 126 -10.29 2.46 -20.11
CA GLU A 126 -9.56 2.90 -21.30
C GLU A 126 -8.84 4.25 -21.06
N SER A 127 -9.47 5.17 -20.31
CA SER A 127 -8.87 6.45 -19.91
C SER A 127 -7.59 6.33 -19.09
N GLY A 128 -7.34 5.16 -18.49
CA GLY A 128 -6.27 4.91 -17.52
C GLY A 128 -6.69 5.15 -16.07
N ASP A 129 -7.99 5.31 -15.81
CA ASP A 129 -8.55 5.39 -14.46
C ASP A 129 -8.47 4.02 -13.77
N ASN A 130 -7.83 3.95 -12.60
CA ASN A 130 -7.73 2.74 -11.79
C ASN A 130 -8.92 2.67 -10.86
N VAL A 131 -9.78 1.69 -11.07
CA VAL A 131 -11.02 1.52 -10.32
C VAL A 131 -11.11 0.14 -9.69
N SER A 132 -12.03 0.00 -8.74
CA SER A 132 -12.39 -1.31 -8.18
C SER A 132 -11.19 -2.06 -7.60
N VAL A 133 -10.28 -1.37 -6.88
CA VAL A 133 -9.19 -2.00 -6.12
C VAL A 133 -9.80 -2.65 -4.88
N PHE A 134 -9.76 -3.98 -4.78
CA PHE A 134 -10.35 -4.71 -3.65
C PHE A 134 -9.44 -5.82 -3.13
N LYS A 135 -9.68 -6.24 -1.88
CA LYS A 135 -9.08 -7.42 -1.26
C LYS A 135 -10.14 -8.13 -0.41
N HIS A 136 -10.30 -9.43 -0.62
CA HIS A 136 -11.17 -10.28 0.16
C HIS A 136 -10.64 -10.37 1.60
N PRO A 137 -11.52 -10.39 2.61
CA PRO A 137 -11.10 -10.50 4.01
C PRO A 137 -10.38 -11.82 4.32
N ALA A 138 -10.73 -12.91 3.62
CA ALA A 138 -10.07 -14.21 3.78
C ALA A 138 -8.61 -14.24 3.30
N THR A 139 -8.19 -13.29 2.45
CA THR A 139 -6.80 -13.17 2.02
C THR A 139 -5.89 -12.91 3.21
N ASP A 140 -4.77 -13.63 3.25
CA ASP A 140 -3.70 -13.46 4.23
C ASP A 140 -3.43 -11.98 4.55
N LYS A 141 -3.47 -11.64 5.84
CA LYS A 141 -3.34 -10.25 6.33
C LYS A 141 -1.94 -9.66 6.09
N SER A 142 -0.93 -10.51 5.86
CA SER A 142 0.41 -10.08 5.47
C SER A 142 0.45 -9.51 4.04
N ILE A 143 -0.49 -9.93 3.17
CA ILE A 143 -0.55 -9.47 1.78
C ILE A 143 -1.01 -8.02 1.72
N LYS A 144 -0.10 -7.16 1.24
CA LYS A 144 -0.37 -5.75 0.97
C LYS A 144 -0.88 -5.59 -0.46
N ALA A 145 -2.18 -5.87 -0.68
CA ALA A 145 -2.76 -5.91 -2.03
C ALA A 145 -2.48 -4.65 -2.88
N VAL A 146 -2.54 -3.45 -2.30
CA VAL A 146 -2.20 -2.19 -3.01
C VAL A 146 -0.75 -2.20 -3.52
N ASP A 147 0.18 -2.76 -2.75
CA ASP A 147 1.61 -2.86 -3.13
C ASP A 147 1.87 -3.79 -4.31
N ILE A 148 0.88 -4.62 -4.66
CA ILE A 148 0.92 -5.53 -5.81
C ILE A 148 0.11 -4.96 -6.98
N LEU A 149 -1.11 -4.50 -6.69
CA LEU A 149 -2.10 -4.11 -7.69
C LEU A 149 -1.74 -2.79 -8.38
N LEU A 150 -1.23 -1.79 -7.66
CA LEU A 150 -0.95 -0.49 -8.24
C LEU A 150 0.22 -0.53 -9.25
N PRO A 151 1.37 -1.15 -8.95
CA PRO A 151 2.41 -1.36 -9.94
C PRO A 151 1.90 -2.08 -11.18
N LYS A 152 1.10 -3.15 -11.00
CA LYS A 152 0.50 -3.87 -12.14
C LYS A 152 -0.41 -2.96 -12.96
N ALA A 153 -1.24 -2.16 -12.30
CA ALA A 153 -2.15 -1.27 -12.97
C ALA A 153 -1.39 -0.23 -13.80
N ILE A 154 -0.36 0.38 -13.22
CA ILE A 154 0.53 1.34 -13.90
C ILE A 154 1.20 0.71 -15.14
N GLU A 155 1.77 -0.50 -15.00
CA GLU A 155 2.35 -1.25 -16.13
C GLU A 155 1.35 -1.50 -17.27
N ASN A 156 0.04 -1.50 -16.96
CA ASN A 156 -1.05 -1.80 -17.89
C ASN A 156 -1.90 -0.55 -18.20
N GLY A 157 -1.29 0.64 -18.14
CA GLY A 157 -1.90 1.90 -18.58
C GLY A 157 -2.72 2.63 -17.52
N GLY A 158 -2.65 2.21 -16.26
CA GLY A 158 -3.17 2.94 -15.11
C GLY A 158 -2.40 4.24 -14.88
N THR A 159 -3.10 5.35 -14.79
CA THR A 159 -2.50 6.70 -14.75
C THR A 159 -3.12 7.64 -13.74
N HIS A 160 -4.34 7.37 -13.27
CA HIS A 160 -5.02 8.22 -12.31
C HIS A 160 -6.08 7.43 -11.53
N LEU A 161 -6.59 8.03 -10.47
CA LEU A 161 -7.69 7.52 -9.65
C LEU A 161 -8.25 8.66 -8.80
N ASP A 162 -9.41 8.44 -8.22
CA ASP A 162 -9.92 9.20 -7.07
C ASP A 162 -10.21 8.26 -5.89
N CYS A 163 -10.06 8.77 -4.67
CA CYS A 163 -10.24 7.97 -3.46
C CYS A 163 -10.59 8.80 -2.22
N PHE A 164 -11.18 8.16 -1.21
CA PHE A 164 -11.49 8.81 0.05
C PHE A 164 -10.24 8.99 0.95
N ASN A 165 -10.11 10.18 1.51
CA ASN A 165 -9.11 10.53 2.53
C ASN A 165 -9.45 9.89 3.90
N PRO A 166 -8.50 9.55 4.81
CA PRO A 166 -7.07 9.85 4.77
C PRO A 166 -6.13 8.70 4.42
N ILE A 167 -6.60 7.46 4.41
CA ILE A 167 -5.71 6.29 4.31
C ILE A 167 -5.33 6.00 2.85
N LEU A 168 -6.31 5.98 1.95
CA LEU A 168 -6.09 5.59 0.55
C LEU A 168 -5.07 6.48 -0.19
N PRO A 169 -5.10 7.82 -0.05
CA PRO A 169 -4.11 8.67 -0.69
C PRO A 169 -2.67 8.33 -0.28
N ILE A 170 -2.44 7.97 0.99
CA ILE A 170 -1.12 7.59 1.49
C ILE A 170 -0.66 6.27 0.86
N LEU A 171 -1.56 5.28 0.80
CA LEU A 171 -1.28 3.99 0.18
C LEU A 171 -0.93 4.13 -1.31
N TYR A 172 -1.66 4.98 -2.04
CA TYR A 172 -1.40 5.21 -3.46
C TYR A 172 -0.18 6.08 -3.72
N ALA A 173 0.12 7.05 -2.83
CA ALA A 173 1.31 7.88 -2.95
C ALA A 173 2.62 7.09 -2.86
N LYS A 174 2.64 5.97 -2.12
CA LYS A 174 3.77 5.02 -2.13
C LYS A 174 4.11 4.53 -3.55
N HIS A 175 3.09 4.43 -4.41
CA HIS A 175 3.18 4.02 -5.81
C HIS A 175 3.17 5.21 -6.78
N ARG A 176 3.65 6.38 -6.31
CA ARG A 176 3.83 7.60 -7.12
C ARG A 176 2.53 8.20 -7.66
N MET A 177 1.40 7.91 -7.03
CA MET A 177 0.17 8.67 -7.27
C MET A 177 0.24 9.96 -6.45
N GLU A 178 0.19 11.10 -7.11
CA GLU A 178 0.26 12.41 -6.46
C GLU A 178 -1.13 13.04 -6.35
N PRO A 179 -1.52 13.58 -5.18
CA PRO A 179 -2.78 14.28 -5.04
C PRO A 179 -2.75 15.61 -5.81
N ILE A 180 -3.76 15.85 -6.65
CA ILE A 180 -3.83 17.06 -7.51
C ILE A 180 -5.08 17.90 -7.27
N ALA A 181 -6.13 17.34 -6.69
CA ALA A 181 -7.33 18.08 -6.30
C ALA A 181 -8.02 17.40 -5.12
N LYS A 182 -8.75 18.19 -4.33
CA LYS A 182 -9.65 17.67 -3.30
C LYS A 182 -11.06 18.20 -3.50
N VAL A 183 -12.03 17.33 -3.30
CA VAL A 183 -13.47 17.61 -3.44
C VAL A 183 -14.15 17.24 -2.13
N LYS A 184 -15.07 18.08 -1.66
CA LYS A 184 -15.85 17.76 -0.46
C LYS A 184 -16.74 16.56 -0.71
N PHE A 185 -16.92 15.75 0.32
CA PHE A 185 -17.94 14.70 0.32
C PHE A 185 -19.32 15.31 0.03
N ASN A 186 -20.09 14.69 -0.86
CA ASN A 186 -21.49 15.05 -1.09
C ASN A 186 -22.38 13.89 -0.61
N GLU A 187 -23.17 14.16 0.42
CA GLU A 187 -24.06 13.17 1.05
C GLU A 187 -25.15 12.64 0.10
N GLU A 188 -25.56 13.43 -0.91
CA GLU A 188 -26.52 12.99 -1.93
C GLU A 188 -25.99 11.85 -2.81
N PHE A 189 -24.66 11.73 -2.90
CA PHE A 189 -23.97 10.68 -3.64
C PHE A 189 -23.33 9.64 -2.70
N ALA A 190 -23.74 9.60 -1.43
CA ALA A 190 -23.27 8.58 -0.50
C ALA A 190 -23.60 7.18 -1.03
N PRO A 191 -22.63 6.25 -1.09
CA PRO A 191 -22.86 4.90 -1.57
C PRO A 191 -23.90 4.12 -0.74
N GLU A 192 -24.40 3.03 -1.32
CA GLU A 192 -25.20 2.07 -0.57
C GLU A 192 -24.41 1.54 0.63
N ASN A 193 -25.09 1.37 1.78
CA ASN A 193 -24.50 0.93 3.05
C ASN A 193 -23.45 1.91 3.63
N TRP A 194 -23.40 3.16 3.17
CA TRP A 194 -22.64 4.23 3.81
C TRP A 194 -23.22 4.53 5.19
N ASN A 195 -22.37 4.51 6.21
CA ASN A 195 -22.76 4.80 7.58
C ASN A 195 -22.01 6.05 8.05
N PHE A 196 -22.70 7.19 8.18
CA PHE A 196 -22.07 8.46 8.56
C PHE A 196 -21.36 8.44 9.93
N ALA A 197 -21.80 7.60 10.88
CA ALA A 197 -21.13 7.48 12.17
C ALA A 197 -19.81 6.69 12.08
N ARG A 198 -19.76 5.69 11.21
CA ARG A 198 -18.56 4.88 10.92
C ARG A 198 -17.62 5.59 9.93
N ASP A 199 -18.13 5.95 8.77
CA ASP A 199 -17.37 6.40 7.60
C ASP A 199 -17.15 7.92 7.57
N GLY A 200 -18.01 8.68 8.24
CA GLY A 200 -17.97 10.14 8.22
C GLY A 200 -18.30 10.74 6.84
N THR A 201 -17.69 11.89 6.56
CA THR A 201 -17.81 12.64 5.30
C THR A 201 -16.41 12.97 4.75
N PRO A 202 -15.60 11.95 4.39
CA PRO A 202 -14.22 12.14 3.99
C PRO A 202 -14.12 12.87 2.65
N ASP A 203 -13.17 13.79 2.54
CA ASP A 203 -12.86 14.42 1.26
C ASP A 203 -12.44 13.36 0.22
N ILE A 204 -12.79 13.60 -1.03
CA ILE A 204 -12.39 12.81 -2.20
C ILE A 204 -11.13 13.45 -2.79
N ILE A 205 -10.07 12.66 -2.90
CA ILE A 205 -8.77 13.10 -3.40
C ILE A 205 -8.55 12.51 -4.78
N PHE A 206 -8.38 13.38 -5.75
CA PHE A 206 -8.02 13.02 -7.12
C PHE A 206 -6.50 12.97 -7.21
N MET A 207 -5.99 11.89 -7.81
CA MET A 207 -4.57 11.63 -7.92
C MET A 207 -4.16 11.32 -9.36
N VAL A 208 -2.90 11.58 -9.70
CA VAL A 208 -2.30 11.20 -10.98
C VAL A 208 -0.95 10.55 -10.77
N TYR A 209 -0.62 9.58 -11.61
CA TYR A 209 0.69 8.96 -11.62
C TYR A 209 1.76 9.96 -12.05
N ASN A 210 2.84 10.04 -11.29
CA ASN A 210 4.01 10.83 -11.62
C ASN A 210 5.26 9.95 -11.65
N LYS A 211 5.74 9.62 -12.86
CA LYS A 211 6.94 8.80 -13.05
C LYS A 211 8.18 9.37 -12.35
N GLU A 212 8.25 10.69 -12.18
CA GLU A 212 9.38 11.40 -11.57
C GLU A 212 9.25 11.55 -10.06
N ALA A 213 8.08 11.22 -9.48
CA ALA A 213 7.90 11.27 -8.05
C ALA A 213 8.81 10.25 -7.35
N ASN A 214 9.45 10.71 -6.28
CA ASN A 214 10.27 9.89 -5.40
C ASN A 214 9.72 9.97 -3.97
N PRO A 215 8.58 9.31 -3.69
CA PRO A 215 7.96 9.37 -2.37
C PRO A 215 8.88 8.79 -1.28
N PRO A 216 8.89 9.37 -0.08
CA PRO A 216 9.61 8.79 1.06
C PRO A 216 9.21 7.34 1.28
N GLN A 217 10.21 6.48 1.54
CA GLN A 217 9.95 5.07 1.88
C GLN A 217 9.57 4.89 3.34
N ASP A 218 9.95 5.84 4.20
CA ASP A 218 9.49 5.89 5.59
C ASP A 218 7.98 6.20 5.63
N PRO A 219 7.15 5.33 6.25
CA PRO A 219 5.70 5.52 6.27
C PRO A 219 5.24 6.78 7.02
N THR A 220 6.01 7.24 8.01
CA THR A 220 5.67 8.44 8.79
C THR A 220 5.90 9.67 7.94
N LEU A 221 7.08 9.77 7.30
CA LEU A 221 7.40 10.87 6.40
C LEU A 221 6.46 10.91 5.19
N LEU A 222 6.10 9.74 4.63
CA LEU A 222 5.14 9.67 3.52
C LEU A 222 3.77 10.20 3.93
N LYS A 223 3.28 9.79 5.11
CA LYS A 223 2.00 10.27 5.65
C LYS A 223 2.02 11.79 5.84
N GLU A 224 3.06 12.33 6.47
CA GLU A 224 3.19 13.77 6.70
C GLU A 224 3.23 14.56 5.38
N LEU A 225 4.01 14.09 4.41
CA LEU A 225 4.09 14.69 3.08
C LEU A 225 2.72 14.73 2.39
N VAL A 226 2.04 13.60 2.31
CA VAL A 226 0.75 13.49 1.61
C VAL A 226 -0.32 14.33 2.30
N GLN A 227 -0.36 14.31 3.63
CA GLN A 227 -1.31 15.14 4.39
C GLN A 227 -1.05 16.63 4.21
N LYS A 228 0.21 17.05 4.17
CA LYS A 228 0.59 18.44 3.85
C LYS A 228 0.18 18.83 2.43
N GLN A 229 0.45 17.98 1.44
CA GLN A 229 0.02 18.24 0.06
C GLN A 229 -1.50 18.40 -0.04
N ILE A 230 -2.27 17.50 0.57
CA ILE A 230 -3.74 17.55 0.55
C ILE A 230 -4.28 18.79 1.29
N SER A 231 -3.67 19.19 2.41
CA SER A 231 -4.14 20.37 3.15
C SER A 231 -3.94 21.67 2.33
N GLU A 232 -2.86 21.75 1.57
CA GLU A 232 -2.51 22.88 0.69
C GLU A 232 -3.37 22.94 -0.60
N LEU A 233 -3.99 21.83 -1.03
CA LEU A 233 -4.87 21.83 -2.18
C LEU A 233 -6.15 22.66 -1.91
N PRO A 234 -6.57 23.55 -2.81
CA PRO A 234 -7.88 24.20 -2.71
C PRO A 234 -8.99 23.19 -2.99
N TYR A 235 -10.17 23.41 -2.41
CA TYR A 235 -11.36 22.64 -2.79
C TYR A 235 -11.77 22.93 -4.24
N SER A 236 -12.17 21.88 -4.95
CA SER A 236 -12.64 21.91 -6.33
C SER A 236 -14.05 21.30 -6.44
N SER A 237 -14.71 21.49 -7.59
CA SER A 237 -15.81 20.61 -8.00
C SER A 237 -15.26 19.29 -8.57
N TYR A 238 -16.11 18.26 -8.61
CA TYR A 238 -15.76 16.95 -9.18
C TYR A 238 -15.36 17.07 -10.66
N GLU A 239 -16.14 17.81 -11.46
CA GLU A 239 -15.84 18.05 -12.89
C GLU A 239 -14.49 18.75 -13.10
N LYS A 240 -14.21 19.82 -12.35
CA LYS A 240 -12.92 20.53 -12.44
C LYS A 240 -11.74 19.65 -12.00
N ALA A 241 -11.96 18.71 -11.08
CA ALA A 241 -10.94 17.76 -10.67
C ALA A 241 -10.61 16.76 -11.79
N ILE A 242 -11.64 16.24 -12.49
CA ILE A 242 -11.47 15.42 -13.70
C ILE A 242 -10.72 16.20 -14.79
N GLU A 243 -11.14 17.43 -15.09
CA GLU A 243 -10.48 18.30 -16.08
C GLU A 243 -8.99 18.48 -15.76
N LYS A 244 -8.66 18.66 -14.47
CA LYS A 244 -7.29 18.79 -14.01
C LYS A 244 -6.49 17.49 -14.19
N GLN A 245 -7.07 16.32 -13.93
CA GLN A 245 -6.41 15.03 -14.23
C GLN A 245 -6.11 14.92 -15.73
N ILE A 246 -7.12 15.15 -16.57
CA ILE A 246 -6.98 15.07 -18.03
C ILE A 246 -5.90 16.02 -18.53
N PHE A 247 -5.88 17.27 -18.03
CA PHE A 247 -4.88 18.26 -18.39
C PHE A 247 -3.47 17.81 -18.05
N LEU A 248 -3.23 17.35 -16.81
CA LEU A 248 -1.91 16.92 -16.36
C LEU A 248 -1.43 15.64 -17.05
N LEU A 249 -2.34 14.73 -17.41
CA LEU A 249 -1.98 13.51 -18.13
C LEU A 249 -1.62 13.77 -19.60
N LYS A 250 -2.22 14.79 -20.23
CA LYS A 250 -1.85 15.23 -21.58
C LYS A 250 -0.51 15.93 -21.61
N SER A 251 -0.18 16.73 -20.60
CA SER A 251 1.10 17.46 -20.56
C SER A 251 2.33 16.58 -20.25
N LYS A 252 2.12 15.33 -19.82
CA LYS A 252 3.19 14.38 -19.46
C LYS A 252 3.52 13.36 -20.57
N LYS A 253 2.78 13.39 -21.69
CA LYS A 253 3.07 12.61 -22.91
C LYS A 253 4.03 13.37 -23.80
#